data_AF-A0A2I7N774-F1
#
_entry.id   AF-A0A2I7N774-F1
#
_cell.length_a   1.000
_cell.length_b   1.000
_cell.length_c   1.000
_cell.angle_alpha   90.00
_cell.angle_beta   90.00
_cell.angle_gamma   90.00
#
_symmetry.space_group_name_H-M   'P 1'
#
loop_
_entity.id
_entity.type
_entity.pdbx_description
1 polymer ?
#
loop_
_entity_poly.entity_id
_entity_poly.type
_entity_poly.pdbx_seq_one_letter_code
_entity_poly.pdbx_strand_id
1 'polypeptide(L)'
;MESLNWLFARSSRPGEFDYTDCCDLLDVHPDLIRIRLQYEFYRQQLVFTDKFTGVLPPVLVDEVATLHIQDSVKVVQQIWSNPGTDSFPEEFKKIDTVKVIECLSLEGIIAINGERMYITGRTPKNPQNFNWSRYWNFYD
;
A
#
# COMPACT_ATOMS: atom_id res chain seq x y z
N MET A 1 -1.75 7.26 -15.26
CA MET A 1 -2.17 7.73 -13.92
C MET A 1 -3.68 7.68 -13.72
N GLU A 2 -4.51 8.03 -14.70
CA GLU A 2 -5.98 8.00 -14.56
C GLU A 2 -6.55 6.64 -14.14
N SER A 3 -6.12 5.54 -14.77
CA SER A 3 -6.60 4.19 -14.38
C SER A 3 -6.18 3.79 -12.96
N LEU A 4 -4.99 4.21 -12.52
CA LEU A 4 -4.53 3.97 -11.14
C LEU A 4 -5.33 4.82 -10.14
N ASN A 5 -5.63 6.07 -10.48
CA ASN A 5 -6.51 6.90 -9.66
C ASN A 5 -7.92 6.28 -9.60
N TRP A 6 -8.46 5.75 -10.68
CA TRP A 6 -9.75 5.06 -10.65
C TRP A 6 -9.75 3.81 -9.75
N LEU A 7 -8.67 3.01 -9.76
CA LEU A 7 -8.52 1.84 -8.90
C LEU A 7 -8.29 2.19 -7.42
N PHE A 8 -7.41 3.16 -7.15
CA PHE A 8 -6.89 3.44 -5.80
C PHE A 8 -7.54 4.65 -5.13
N ALA A 9 -8.18 5.55 -5.86
CA ALA A 9 -8.89 6.69 -5.31
C ALA A 9 -10.38 6.40 -5.20
N ARG A 10 -11.09 7.20 -4.39
CA ARG A 10 -12.56 7.26 -4.39
C ARG A 10 -13.02 8.24 -5.47
N SER A 11 -12.74 7.94 -6.73
CA SER A 11 -13.01 8.85 -7.85
C SER A 11 -13.98 8.22 -8.84
N SER A 12 -15.26 8.35 -8.55
CA SER A 12 -16.34 8.13 -9.51
C SER A 12 -17.26 9.33 -9.52
N ARG A 13 -17.71 9.71 -10.73
CA ARG A 13 -18.77 10.72 -10.86
C ARG A 13 -20.11 10.04 -10.57
N PRO A 14 -21.10 10.77 -10.04
CA PRO A 14 -22.44 10.22 -9.86
C PRO A 14 -22.99 9.63 -11.17
N GLY A 15 -23.36 8.35 -11.16
CA GLY A 15 -23.92 7.63 -12.32
C GLY A 15 -22.90 6.86 -13.16
N GLU A 16 -21.61 6.90 -12.84
CA GLU A 16 -20.58 6.04 -13.45
C GLU A 16 -20.31 4.80 -12.58
N PHE A 17 -19.96 3.69 -13.22
CA PHE A 17 -19.50 2.48 -12.54
C PHE A 17 -18.11 2.75 -11.94
N ASP A 18 -17.96 2.43 -10.66
CA ASP A 18 -16.69 2.60 -9.97
C ASP A 18 -16.01 1.28 -9.64
N TYR A 19 -14.77 1.39 -9.17
CA TYR A 19 -13.96 0.22 -8.87
C TYR A 19 -14.58 -0.66 -7.79
N THR A 20 -15.28 -0.07 -6.82
CA THR A 20 -15.99 -0.78 -5.76
C THR A 20 -17.15 -1.56 -6.36
N ASP A 21 -17.92 -0.95 -7.27
CA ASP A 21 -19.02 -1.64 -7.97
C ASP A 21 -18.51 -2.87 -8.74
N CYS A 22 -17.34 -2.76 -9.39
CA CYS A 22 -16.70 -3.91 -10.06
C CYS A 22 -16.26 -4.99 -9.08
N CYS A 23 -15.75 -4.61 -7.90
CA CYS A 23 -15.32 -5.53 -6.86
C CYS A 23 -16.51 -6.29 -6.26
N ASP A 24 -17.62 -5.59 -6.01
CA ASP A 24 -18.86 -6.15 -5.49
C ASP A 24 -19.46 -7.19 -6.45
N LEU A 25 -19.46 -6.91 -7.76
CA LEU A 25 -19.91 -7.88 -8.78
C LEU A 25 -19.07 -9.17 -8.81
N LEU A 26 -17.80 -9.08 -8.44
CA LEU A 26 -16.86 -10.21 -8.43
C LEU A 26 -16.78 -10.90 -7.07
N ASP A 27 -17.51 -10.40 -6.07
CA ASP A 27 -17.45 -10.85 -4.67
C ASP A 27 -16.02 -10.83 -4.11
N VAL A 28 -15.30 -9.72 -4.35
CA VAL A 28 -13.93 -9.52 -3.87
C VAL A 28 -13.81 -8.20 -3.12
N HIS A 29 -13.17 -8.22 -1.94
CA HIS A 29 -12.93 -7.00 -1.19
C HIS A 29 -11.97 -6.04 -1.93
N PRO A 30 -12.35 -4.77 -2.18
CA PRO A 30 -11.57 -3.84 -3.02
C PRO A 30 -10.15 -3.58 -2.49
N ASP A 31 -10.00 -3.53 -1.17
CA ASP A 31 -8.69 -3.30 -0.54
C ASP A 31 -7.73 -4.48 -0.70
N LEU A 32 -8.24 -5.72 -0.77
CA LEU A 32 -7.41 -6.89 -1.00
C LEU A 32 -6.70 -6.77 -2.36
N ILE A 33 -7.44 -6.38 -3.40
CA ILE A 33 -6.89 -6.21 -4.74
C ILE A 33 -5.90 -5.04 -4.79
N ARG A 34 -6.18 -3.92 -4.11
CA ARG A 34 -5.24 -2.78 -4.02
C ARG A 34 -3.91 -3.18 -3.37
N ILE A 35 -3.96 -3.91 -2.25
CA ILE A 35 -2.78 -4.41 -1.55
C ILE A 35 -2.00 -5.40 -2.44
N ARG A 36 -2.70 -6.31 -3.12
CA ARG A 36 -2.08 -7.26 -4.07
C ARG A 36 -1.38 -6.54 -5.21
N LEU A 37 -2.00 -5.49 -5.75
CA LEU A 37 -1.43 -4.73 -6.86
C LEU A 37 -0.15 -3.98 -6.42
N GLN A 38 -0.13 -3.44 -5.21
CA GLN A 38 1.08 -2.85 -4.62
C GLN A 38 2.22 -3.87 -4.44
N TYR A 39 1.88 -5.09 -4.01
CA TYR A 39 2.86 -6.17 -3.96
C TYR A 39 3.41 -6.54 -5.34
N GLU A 40 2.59 -6.52 -6.39
CA GLU A 40 3.08 -6.74 -7.75
C GLU A 40 3.99 -5.60 -8.22
N PHE A 41 3.74 -4.34 -7.81
CA PHE A 41 4.68 -3.24 -8.07
C PHE A 41 6.05 -3.50 -7.45
N TYR A 42 6.08 -4.02 -6.22
CA TYR A 42 7.32 -4.46 -5.55
C TYR A 42 8.01 -5.59 -6.33
N ARG A 43 7.27 -6.65 -6.66
CA ARG A 43 7.83 -7.83 -7.36
C ARG A 43 8.44 -7.48 -8.72
N GLN A 44 7.79 -6.59 -9.45
CA GLN A 44 8.26 -6.12 -10.76
C GLN A 44 9.23 -4.93 -10.65
N GLN A 45 9.53 -4.47 -9.43
CA GLN A 45 10.42 -3.34 -9.16
C GLN A 45 10.02 -2.05 -9.90
N LEU A 46 8.72 -1.82 -10.05
CA LEU A 46 8.22 -0.63 -10.72
C LEU A 46 8.57 0.62 -9.92
N VAL A 47 8.91 1.70 -10.61
CA VAL A 47 9.20 3.00 -10.01
C VAL A 47 8.27 4.02 -10.63
N PHE A 48 7.49 4.67 -9.78
CA PHE A 48 6.54 5.66 -10.24
C PHE A 48 7.20 7.03 -10.17
N THR A 49 7.16 7.77 -11.27
CA THR A 49 7.66 9.15 -11.33
C THR A 49 6.62 10.15 -10.85
N ASP A 50 5.35 9.80 -11.02
CA ASP A 50 4.21 10.62 -10.64
C ASP A 50 3.46 9.97 -9.47
N LYS A 51 3.08 10.79 -8.49
CA LYS A 51 2.24 10.38 -7.36
C LYS A 51 0.80 10.18 -7.81
N PHE A 52 0.15 9.08 -7.40
CA PHE A 52 -1.30 8.91 -7.58
C PHE A 52 -2.05 9.18 -6.28
N THR A 53 -3.33 9.55 -6.39
CA THR A 53 -4.20 9.88 -5.25
C THR A 53 -4.78 8.62 -4.60
N GLY A 54 -3.93 7.63 -4.37
CA GLY A 54 -4.35 6.36 -3.79
C GLY A 54 -4.63 6.50 -2.30
N VAL A 55 -5.85 6.15 -1.90
CA VAL A 55 -6.22 6.07 -0.48
C VAL A 55 -5.61 4.80 0.09
N LEU A 56 -4.87 4.92 1.20
CA LEU A 56 -4.38 3.76 1.93
C LEU A 56 -5.59 2.98 2.49
N PRO A 57 -5.68 1.66 2.25
CA PRO A 57 -6.76 0.84 2.80
C PRO A 57 -6.93 1.01 4.32
N PRO A 58 -8.16 1.18 4.83
CA PRO A 58 -8.40 1.31 6.26
C PRO A 58 -7.79 0.19 7.09
N VAL A 59 -7.84 -1.06 6.59
CA VAL A 59 -7.23 -2.19 7.29
C VAL A 59 -5.72 -2.03 7.51
N LEU A 60 -5.00 -1.41 6.56
CA LEU A 60 -3.57 -1.15 6.68
C LEU A 60 -3.32 0.03 7.61
N VAL A 61 -4.20 1.05 7.59
CA VAL A 61 -4.14 2.16 8.54
C VAL A 61 -4.24 1.63 9.97
N ASP A 62 -5.24 0.78 10.22
CA ASP A 62 -5.48 0.18 11.53
C ASP A 62 -4.31 -0.70 11.96
N GLU A 63 -3.84 -1.60 11.08
CA GLU A 63 -2.68 -2.45 11.37
C GLU A 63 -1.43 -1.62 11.71
N VAL A 64 -1.11 -0.60 10.91
CA VAL A 64 0.04 0.28 11.19
C VAL A 64 -0.15 1.07 12.49
N ALA A 65 -1.37 1.52 12.79
CA ALA A 65 -1.66 2.24 14.03
C ALA A 65 -1.46 1.36 15.28
N THR A 66 -1.73 0.06 15.20
CA THR A 66 -1.51 -0.87 16.33
C THR A 66 -0.04 -1.05 16.71
N LEU A 67 0.89 -0.70 15.83
CA LEU A 67 2.34 -0.78 16.09
C LEU A 67 2.83 0.34 17.01
N HIS A 68 2.00 1.36 17.28
CA HIS A 68 2.35 2.52 18.12
C HIS A 68 3.64 3.25 17.71
N ILE A 69 4.02 3.16 16.42
CA ILE A 69 5.16 3.88 15.84
C ILE A 69 4.69 5.29 15.45
N GLN A 70 5.32 6.32 15.99
CA GLN A 70 4.97 7.71 15.69
C GLN A 70 5.13 8.03 14.19
N ASP A 71 4.19 8.78 13.63
CA ASP A 71 4.18 9.24 12.22
C ASP A 71 4.19 8.13 11.14
N SER A 72 4.11 6.85 11.54
CA SER A 72 4.11 5.67 10.66
C SER A 72 3.04 5.71 9.57
N VAL A 73 1.80 6.05 9.91
CA VAL A 73 0.70 6.13 8.94
C VAL A 73 0.99 7.15 7.82
N LYS A 74 1.62 8.28 8.15
CA LYS A 74 2.00 9.30 7.15
C LYS A 74 3.09 8.78 6.22
N VAL A 75 4.10 8.11 6.77
CA VAL A 75 5.19 7.49 6.01
C VAL A 75 4.63 6.42 5.07
N VAL A 76 3.76 5.55 5.57
CA VAL A 76 3.12 4.49 4.77
C VAL A 76 2.26 5.07 3.65
N GLN A 77 1.45 6.09 3.93
CA GLN A 77 0.64 6.77 2.92
C GLN A 77 1.50 7.41 1.82
N GLN A 78 2.66 7.97 2.17
CA GLN A 78 3.57 8.56 1.19
C GLN A 78 4.19 7.52 0.26
N ILE A 79 4.66 6.39 0.80
CA ILE A 79 5.20 5.29 0.00
C ILE A 79 4.07 4.64 -0.83
N TRP A 80 2.88 4.46 -0.26
CA TRP A 80 1.72 3.88 -0.96
C TRP A 80 1.37 4.64 -2.23
N SER A 81 1.33 5.98 -2.14
CA SER A 81 1.02 6.85 -3.27
C SER A 81 2.19 7.03 -4.24
N ASN A 82 3.40 6.58 -3.89
CA ASN A 82 4.60 6.68 -4.72
C ASN A 82 5.46 5.38 -4.67
N PRO A 83 4.98 4.26 -5.23
CA PRO A 83 5.68 2.99 -5.17
C PRO A 83 7.08 3.06 -5.80
N GLY A 84 8.06 2.48 -5.11
CA GLY A 84 9.45 2.48 -5.55
C GLY A 84 10.20 3.78 -5.26
N THR A 85 9.62 4.67 -4.45
CA THR A 85 10.30 5.87 -3.96
C THR A 85 11.51 5.52 -3.10
N ASP A 86 12.56 6.33 -3.20
CA ASP A 86 13.81 6.25 -2.44
C ASP A 86 14.02 7.46 -1.51
N SER A 87 13.10 8.42 -1.56
CA SER A 87 13.26 9.73 -0.95
C SER A 87 11.92 10.26 -0.48
N PHE A 88 11.98 11.09 0.56
CA PHE A 88 10.80 11.74 1.10
C PHE A 88 10.80 13.22 0.76
N PRO A 89 9.61 13.80 0.51
CA PRO A 89 9.52 15.22 0.29
C PRO A 89 9.81 15.98 1.58
N GLU A 90 10.05 17.26 1.38
CA GLU A 90 10.59 18.20 2.35
C GLU A 90 9.73 18.32 3.63
N GLU A 91 8.41 18.08 3.54
CA GLU A 91 7.51 18.06 4.70
C GLU A 91 7.79 16.95 5.72
N PHE A 92 8.53 15.90 5.35
CA PHE A 92 8.91 14.81 6.25
C PHE A 92 10.20 15.08 7.03
N LYS A 93 10.85 16.24 6.84
CA LYS A 93 12.13 16.56 7.51
C LYS A 93 12.10 16.50 9.05
N LYS A 94 10.93 16.66 9.67
CA LYS A 94 10.76 16.57 11.12
C LYS A 94 10.50 15.15 11.62
N ILE A 95 10.29 14.20 10.71
CA ILE A 95 10.05 12.80 11.01
C ILE A 95 11.39 12.07 10.83
N ASP A 96 11.73 11.21 11.80
CA ASP A 96 12.83 10.27 11.65
C ASP A 96 12.39 9.12 10.73
N THR A 97 12.34 9.40 9.42
CA THR A 97 11.81 8.48 8.41
C THR A 97 12.60 7.18 8.38
N VAL A 98 13.93 7.25 8.55
CA VAL A 98 14.81 6.07 8.59
C VAL A 98 14.36 5.11 9.69
N LYS A 99 14.22 5.60 10.92
CA LYS A 99 13.78 4.75 12.04
C LYS A 99 12.38 4.19 11.83
N VAL A 100 11.45 4.98 11.30
CA VAL A 100 10.08 4.52 11.01
C VAL A 100 10.09 3.41 9.96
N ILE A 101 10.88 3.57 8.88
CA ILE A 101 11.02 2.57 7.82
C ILE A 101 11.62 1.28 8.37
N GLU A 102 12.67 1.37 9.19
CA GLU A 102 13.30 0.20 9.82
C GLU A 102 12.29 -0.57 10.66
N CYS A 103 11.54 0.10 11.54
CA CYS A 103 10.53 -0.54 12.37
C CYS A 103 9.42 -1.19 11.52
N LEU A 104 8.90 -0.50 10.51
CA LEU A 104 7.84 -1.03 9.64
C LEU A 104 8.32 -2.17 8.72
N SER A 105 9.59 -2.16 8.34
CA SER A 105 10.22 -3.24 7.58
C SER A 105 10.38 -4.51 8.42
N LEU A 106 10.74 -4.38 9.70
CA LEU A 106 10.81 -5.50 10.63
C LEU A 106 9.44 -6.18 10.82
N GLU A 107 8.37 -5.39 10.85
CA GLU A 107 6.99 -5.89 10.91
C GLU A 107 6.47 -6.40 9.55
N GLY A 108 7.24 -6.21 8.47
CA GLY A 108 6.91 -6.68 7.13
C GLY A 108 5.89 -5.83 6.38
N ILE A 109 5.52 -4.64 6.89
CA ILE A 109 4.63 -3.68 6.24
C ILE A 109 5.28 -3.07 5.00
N ILE A 110 6.56 -2.70 5.12
CA ILE A 110 7.37 -2.13 4.05
C ILE A 110 8.31 -3.20 3.52
N ALA A 111 8.36 -3.35 2.19
CA ALA A 111 9.41 -4.09 1.52
C ALA A 111 10.44 -3.12 0.93
N ILE A 112 11.73 -3.45 1.10
CA ILE A 112 12.85 -2.66 0.61
C ILE A 112 13.63 -3.48 -0.42
N ASN A 113 13.98 -2.85 -1.54
CA ASN A 113 14.83 -3.44 -2.57
C ASN A 113 15.85 -2.41 -3.06
N GLY A 114 17.12 -2.60 -2.69
CA GLY A 114 18.11 -1.53 -2.77
C GLY A 114 17.68 -0.36 -1.89
N GLU A 115 17.53 0.83 -2.49
CA GLU A 115 17.04 2.04 -1.81
C GLU A 115 15.53 2.26 -2.00
N ARG A 116 14.85 1.39 -2.77
CA ARG A 116 13.45 1.58 -3.16
C ARG A 116 12.51 0.95 -2.15
N MET A 117 11.44 1.67 -1.83
CA MET A 117 10.45 1.30 -0.82
C MET A 117 9.07 1.02 -1.42
N TYR A 118 8.40 0.01 -0.88
CA TYR A 118 7.08 -0.44 -1.32
C TYR A 118 6.22 -0.84 -0.12
N ILE A 119 4.91 -0.57 -0.17
CA ILE A 119 3.97 -1.07 0.83
C ILE A 119 3.43 -2.41 0.38
N THR A 120 3.75 -3.47 1.10
CA THR A 120 3.27 -4.83 0.82
C THR A 120 2.27 -5.31 1.88
N GLY A 121 2.20 -4.61 3.01
CA GLY A 121 1.33 -4.92 4.14
C GLY A 121 1.83 -6.10 4.95
N ARG A 122 2.04 -7.26 4.31
CA ARG A 122 2.63 -8.44 4.94
C ARG A 122 3.57 -9.12 3.96
N THR A 123 4.83 -8.69 3.96
CA THR A 123 5.86 -9.26 3.07
C THR A 123 5.98 -10.77 3.33
N PRO A 124 5.70 -11.64 2.33
CA PRO A 124 5.75 -13.07 2.54
C PRO A 124 7.19 -13.54 2.72
N LYS A 125 7.48 -14.12 3.89
CA LYS A 125 8.80 -14.69 4.22
C LYS A 125 9.19 -15.87 3.33
N ASN A 126 8.23 -16.51 2.65
CA ASN A 126 8.48 -17.56 1.67
C ASN A 126 7.55 -17.41 0.45
N PRO A 127 8.03 -16.79 -0.65
CA PRO A 127 7.20 -16.50 -1.83
C PRO A 127 6.78 -17.74 -2.62
N GLN A 128 7.45 -18.90 -2.46
CA GLN A 128 7.15 -20.11 -3.24
C GLN A 128 5.85 -20.83 -2.79
N ASN A 129 5.38 -20.60 -1.56
CA ASN A 129 4.17 -21.20 -0.99
C ASN A 129 3.17 -20.13 -0.51
N PHE A 130 3.16 -18.98 -1.18
CA PHE A 130 2.37 -17.84 -0.76
C PHE A 130 0.89 -18.01 -1.13
N ASN A 131 0.04 -18.20 -0.13
CA ASN A 131 -1.41 -18.17 -0.30
C ASN A 131 -1.97 -16.87 0.29
N TRP A 132 -2.35 -15.94 -0.58
CA TRP A 132 -2.93 -14.65 -0.21
C TRP A 132 -4.15 -14.74 0.70
N SER A 133 -5.00 -15.76 0.55
CA SER A 133 -6.20 -15.91 1.41
C SER A 133 -5.86 -16.20 2.87
N ARG A 134 -4.62 -16.62 3.17
CA ARG A 134 -4.14 -16.85 4.54
C ARG A 134 -3.53 -15.61 5.20
N TYR A 135 -3.04 -14.67 4.41
CA TYR A 135 -2.35 -13.47 4.92
C TYR A 135 -3.30 -12.30 5.13
N TRP A 136 -4.37 -12.25 4.36
CA TRP A 136 -5.41 -11.24 4.44
C TRP A 136 -6.76 -11.92 4.37
N ASN A 137 -7.35 -12.20 5.54
CA ASN A 137 -8.74 -12.62 5.61
C ASN A 137 -9.59 -11.37 5.83
N PHE A 138 -10.30 -10.95 4.79
CA PHE A 138 -11.23 -9.82 4.83
C PHE A 138 -12.68 -10.27 5.11
N TYR A 139 -12.90 -11.58 5.22
CA TYR A 139 -14.19 -12.19 5.43
C TYR A 139 -14.13 -12.98 6.74
N ASP A 140 -14.89 -12.54 7.73
CA ASP A 140 -15.17 -13.34 8.94
C ASP A 140 -16.09 -14.52 8.59
#